data_AF-A0A2G6LZN2-F1
#
_entry.id   AF-A0A2G6LZN2-F1
#
_cell.length_a   1.000
_cell.length_b   1.000
_cell.length_c   1.000
_cell.angle_alpha   90.00
_cell.angle_beta   90.00
_cell.angle_gamma   90.00
#
_symmetry.space_group_name_H-M   'P 1'
#
loop_
_entity.id
_entity.type
_entity.pdbx_description
1 polymer ?
#
loop_
_entity_poly.entity_id
_entity_poly.type
_entity_poly.pdbx_seq_one_letter_code
_entity_poly.pdbx_strand_id
1 'polypeptide(L)'
;MSFGNCLQDDAYIGLRYSRNLADGAGLVFNRNERVEGYTNFLWILLGAFPFLTGIDPVVYLRILGVISALLAACAAGRLAALLSGGSVIASAVSALLVASMPFAMAEASMGLETLLFTFFVIIAFARCIEEGQDLSRKGYLSGAFMAMGALTRPEGYGVALFILGIDLWQLIRSDGSAVLRNQLIQRWCVFGIASLSHLFFRYFYYGDIVPNTFHAKVGGGINSLERGFRYLVKYISDVILLAVFSFMSALLMLIKGSRFQRRLTILFTVFMICYPWICGLCWRRLQAHSPILRIAISCHGRFFRFRSCFCIPIEQRKTVEDGCFSSSGADSCSAHRLW
;
A
#
# COMPACT_ATOMS: atom_id res chain seq x y z
N MET A 1 6.20 -25.14 12.14
CA MET A 1 5.55 -25.36 10.83
C MET A 1 6.65 -25.32 9.79
N SER A 2 7.00 -26.46 9.20
CA SER A 2 7.95 -26.52 8.09
C SER A 2 7.22 -26.02 6.84
N PHE A 3 7.47 -24.77 6.44
CA PHE A 3 7.10 -24.31 5.11
C PHE A 3 8.07 -25.00 4.15
N GLY A 4 7.64 -26.10 3.55
CA GLY A 4 8.42 -26.77 2.51
C GLY A 4 8.77 -25.81 1.38
N ASN A 5 9.80 -26.16 0.61
CA ASN A 5 10.29 -25.47 -0.59
C ASN A 5 9.27 -25.42 -1.75
N CYS A 6 7.96 -25.44 -1.47
CA CYS A 6 6.91 -25.53 -2.46
C CYS A 6 6.45 -24.12 -2.85
N LEU A 7 6.55 -23.81 -4.14
CA LEU A 7 5.77 -22.73 -4.74
C LEU A 7 4.28 -23.05 -4.51
N GLN A 8 3.46 -22.04 -4.23
CA GLN A 8 2.02 -22.29 -4.07
C GLN A 8 1.42 -22.69 -5.42
N ASP A 9 0.49 -23.65 -5.41
CA ASP A 9 -0.17 -24.15 -6.63
C ASP A 9 -0.75 -23.01 -7.49
N ASP A 10 -1.28 -21.97 -6.85
CA ASP A 10 -1.80 -20.75 -7.51
C ASP A 10 -0.76 -20.07 -8.41
N ALA A 11 0.52 -20.08 -8.03
CA ALA A 11 1.58 -19.44 -8.80
C ALA A 11 1.90 -20.19 -10.10
N TYR A 12 1.70 -21.52 -10.14
CA TYR A 12 1.85 -22.30 -11.37
C TYR A 12 0.77 -22.00 -12.41
N ILE A 13 -0.43 -21.61 -11.97
CA ILE A 13 -1.47 -21.13 -12.89
C ILE A 13 -0.94 -19.90 -13.64
N GLY A 14 -0.42 -18.91 -12.90
CA GLY A 14 0.19 -17.71 -13.48
C GLY A 14 1.36 -18.03 -14.42
N LEU A 15 2.29 -18.91 -13.99
CA LEU A 15 3.43 -19.33 -14.80
C LEU A 15 3.04 -19.99 -16.13
N ARG A 16 1.91 -20.70 -16.18
CA ARG A 16 1.41 -21.27 -17.44
C ARG A 16 0.95 -20.19 -18.42
N TYR A 17 0.25 -19.16 -17.94
CA TYR A 17 -0.07 -17.99 -18.77
C TYR A 17 1.20 -17.26 -19.23
N SER A 18 2.15 -17.05 -18.31
CA SER A 18 3.43 -16.41 -18.62
C SER A 18 4.24 -17.16 -19.66
N ARG A 19 4.27 -18.50 -19.59
CA ARG A 19 4.92 -19.36 -20.60
C ARG A 19 4.24 -19.23 -21.95
N ASN A 20 2.91 -19.37 -22.00
CA ASN A 20 2.17 -19.27 -23.26
C ASN A 20 2.31 -17.88 -23.91
N LEU A 21 2.38 -16.82 -23.11
CA LEU A 21 2.68 -15.48 -23.60
C LEU A 21 4.09 -15.43 -24.23
N ALA A 22 5.10 -15.96 -23.54
CA ALA A 22 6.48 -15.99 -24.02
C ALA A 22 6.65 -16.85 -25.30
N ASP A 23 5.89 -17.95 -25.42
CA ASP A 23 5.85 -18.82 -26.59
C ASP A 23 5.08 -18.20 -27.79
N GLY A 24 4.48 -17.02 -27.62
CA GLY A 24 3.66 -16.37 -28.65
C GLY A 24 2.26 -16.96 -28.81
N ALA A 25 1.82 -17.86 -27.94
CA ALA A 25 0.46 -18.40 -27.91
C ALA A 25 -0.56 -17.40 -27.29
N GLY A 26 -0.07 -16.32 -26.69
CA GLY A 26 -0.85 -15.27 -26.05
C GLY A 26 -1.20 -15.58 -24.59
N LEU A 27 -2.00 -14.71 -23.98
CA LEU A 27 -2.43 -14.83 -22.59
C LEU A 27 -3.56 -15.85 -22.44
N VAL A 28 -3.23 -17.13 -22.52
CA VAL A 28 -4.19 -18.24 -22.43
C VAL A 28 -3.67 -19.34 -21.53
N PHE A 29 -4.56 -20.12 -20.91
CA PHE A 29 -4.17 -21.32 -20.17
C PHE A 29 -4.01 -22.52 -21.09
N ASN A 30 -5.00 -22.77 -21.94
CA ASN A 30 -4.98 -23.77 -23.00
C ASN A 30 -4.78 -23.05 -24.34
N ARG A 31 -3.91 -23.56 -25.20
CA ARG A 31 -3.70 -22.99 -26.53
C ARG A 31 -5.02 -23.09 -27.32
N ASN A 32 -5.30 -22.07 -28.14
CA ASN A 32 -6.53 -21.89 -28.92
C ASN A 32 -7.81 -21.59 -28.11
N GLU A 33 -7.77 -21.61 -26.77
CA GLU A 33 -8.90 -21.23 -25.92
C GLU A 33 -8.62 -19.89 -25.24
N ARG A 34 -9.35 -18.84 -25.62
CA ARG A 34 -9.20 -17.52 -25.03
C ARG A 34 -10.09 -17.38 -23.80
N VAL A 35 -9.61 -17.88 -22.67
CA VAL A 35 -10.31 -17.84 -21.38
C VAL A 35 -9.43 -17.15 -20.34
N GLU A 36 -9.96 -16.09 -19.72
CA GLU A 36 -9.26 -15.37 -18.64
C GLU A 36 -9.42 -16.09 -17.29
N GLY A 37 -8.36 -16.78 -16.86
CA GLY A 37 -8.30 -17.52 -15.59
C GLY A 37 -7.42 -16.88 -14.52
N TYR A 38 -7.09 -15.59 -14.66
CA TYR A 38 -6.23 -14.86 -13.73
C TYR A 38 -6.86 -13.54 -13.28
N THR A 39 -6.33 -12.97 -12.20
CA THR A 39 -6.69 -11.62 -11.71
C THR A 39 -5.47 -10.77 -11.39
N ASN A 40 -4.28 -11.19 -11.85
CA ASN A 40 -2.99 -10.56 -11.58
C ASN A 40 -2.22 -10.29 -12.89
N PHE A 41 -2.86 -9.55 -13.80
CA PHE A 41 -2.36 -9.27 -15.15
C PHE A 41 -0.90 -8.80 -15.18
N LEU A 42 -0.55 -7.78 -14.39
CA LEU A 42 0.81 -7.24 -14.36
C LEU A 42 1.83 -8.28 -13.87
N TRP A 43 1.45 -9.12 -12.90
CA TRP A 43 2.32 -10.18 -12.39
C TRP A 43 2.61 -11.23 -13.46
N ILE A 44 1.62 -11.60 -14.28
CA ILE A 44 1.79 -12.56 -15.38
C ILE A 44 2.72 -12.00 -16.47
N LEU A 45 2.58 -10.71 -16.80
CA LEU A 45 3.49 -10.05 -17.74
C LEU A 45 4.93 -10.08 -17.25
N LEU A 46 5.17 -9.76 -15.97
CA LEU A 46 6.50 -9.86 -15.36
C LEU A 46 7.00 -11.31 -15.33
N GLY A 47 6.11 -12.26 -15.04
CA GLY A 47 6.39 -13.69 -15.02
C GLY A 47 6.75 -14.30 -16.38
N ALA A 48 6.51 -13.60 -17.50
CA ALA A 48 6.90 -14.07 -18.84
C ALA A 48 8.41 -13.93 -19.09
N PHE A 49 9.08 -12.99 -18.41
CA PHE A 49 10.50 -12.73 -18.56
C PHE A 49 11.44 -13.95 -18.40
N PRO A 50 11.29 -14.82 -17.38
CA PRO A 50 12.15 -16.01 -17.24
C PRO A 50 12.06 -16.96 -18.44
N PHE A 51 10.90 -17.07 -19.09
CA PHE A 51 10.73 -17.92 -20.28
C PHE A 51 11.42 -17.34 -21.52
N LEU A 52 11.55 -16.02 -21.61
CA LEU A 52 12.29 -15.34 -22.68
C LEU A 52 13.81 -15.43 -22.51
N THR A 53 14.28 -15.63 -21.27
CA THR A 53 15.71 -15.59 -20.91
C THR A 53 16.29 -16.94 -20.52
N GLY A 54 15.45 -17.98 -20.38
CA GLY A 54 15.87 -19.32 -19.93
C GLY A 54 16.17 -19.42 -18.43
N ILE A 55 15.87 -18.38 -17.65
CA ILE A 55 15.99 -18.42 -16.19
C ILE A 55 14.92 -19.35 -15.63
N ASP A 56 15.27 -20.14 -14.60
CA ASP A 56 14.28 -20.96 -13.90
C ASP A 56 13.11 -20.07 -13.38
N PRO A 57 11.86 -20.29 -13.84
CA PRO A 57 10.75 -19.41 -13.50
C PRO A 57 10.39 -19.40 -12.02
N VAL A 58 10.64 -20.52 -11.31
CA VAL A 58 10.38 -20.64 -9.87
C VAL A 58 11.37 -19.80 -9.08
N VAL A 59 12.66 -19.88 -9.41
CA VAL A 59 13.71 -19.03 -8.83
C VAL A 59 13.44 -17.56 -9.15
N TYR A 60 13.08 -17.24 -10.39
CA TYR A 60 12.75 -15.87 -10.78
C TYR A 60 11.59 -15.28 -9.96
N LEU A 61 10.46 -16.00 -9.83
CA LEU A 61 9.32 -15.50 -9.06
C LEU A 61 9.65 -15.34 -7.57
N ARG A 62 10.50 -16.20 -6.99
CA ARG A 62 10.97 -16.03 -5.60
C ARG A 62 11.79 -14.76 -5.43
N ILE A 63 12.73 -14.51 -6.34
CA ILE A 63 13.55 -13.29 -6.33
C ILE A 63 12.65 -12.06 -6.49
N LEU A 64 11.72 -12.10 -7.43
CA LEU A 64 10.75 -11.01 -7.65
C LEU A 64 9.87 -10.78 -6.42
N GLY A 65 9.45 -11.86 -5.73
CA GLY A 65 8.72 -11.80 -4.47
C GLY A 65 9.53 -11.11 -3.36
N VAL A 66 10.81 -11.49 -3.19
CA VAL A 66 11.73 -10.86 -2.22
C VAL A 66 11.96 -9.38 -2.54
N ILE A 67 12.18 -9.04 -3.81
CA ILE A 67 12.31 -7.64 -4.25
C ILE A 67 11.03 -6.86 -3.93
N SER A 68 9.87 -7.44 -4.21
CA SER A 68 8.57 -6.85 -3.90
C SER A 68 8.39 -6.62 -2.40
N ALA A 69 8.88 -7.55 -1.56
CA ALA A 69 8.88 -7.41 -0.10
C ALA A 69 9.71 -6.22 0.37
N LEU A 70 10.93 -6.09 -0.16
CA LEU A 70 11.84 -4.97 0.15
C LEU A 70 11.25 -3.64 -0.30
N LEU A 71 10.70 -3.58 -1.52
CA LEU A 71 10.02 -2.40 -2.04
C LEU A 71 8.82 -1.99 -1.16
N ALA A 72 7.99 -2.95 -0.75
CA ALA A 72 6.86 -2.69 0.14
C ALA A 72 7.33 -2.16 1.51
N ALA A 73 8.39 -2.73 2.09
CA ALA A 73 8.98 -2.25 3.33
C ALA A 73 9.55 -0.83 3.21
N CYS A 74 10.29 -0.54 2.14
CA CYS A 74 10.82 0.80 1.86
C CYS A 74 9.70 1.82 1.63
N ALA A 75 8.65 1.45 0.90
CA ALA A 75 7.48 2.32 0.70
C ALA A 75 6.75 2.58 2.03
N ALA A 76 6.64 1.58 2.90
CA ALA A 76 6.07 1.75 4.23
C ALA A 76 6.89 2.72 5.08
N GLY A 77 8.21 2.57 5.08
CA GLY A 77 9.13 3.51 5.73
C GLY A 77 8.99 4.94 5.21
N ARG A 78 8.93 5.11 3.87
CA ARG A 78 8.70 6.42 3.25
C ARG A 78 7.38 7.04 3.69
N LEU A 79 6.29 6.28 3.67
CA LEU A 79 4.98 6.77 4.10
C LEU A 79 4.99 7.15 5.58
N ALA A 80 5.65 6.37 6.44
CA ALA A 80 5.82 6.71 7.85
C ALA A 80 6.64 7.99 8.05
N ALA A 81 7.72 8.18 7.30
CA ALA A 81 8.50 9.41 7.33
C ALA A 81 7.63 10.62 6.95
N LEU A 82 6.85 10.52 5.87
CA LEU A 82 5.95 11.60 5.42
C LEU A 82 4.90 11.96 6.48
N LEU A 83 4.28 10.96 7.11
CA LEU A 83 3.23 11.18 8.10
C LEU A 83 3.76 11.70 9.44
N SER A 84 5.04 11.48 9.73
CA SER A 84 5.71 11.88 10.97
C SER A 84 6.59 13.13 10.84
N GLY A 85 6.53 13.84 9.71
CA GLY A 85 7.35 15.05 9.49
C GLY A 85 8.84 14.76 9.29
N GLY A 86 9.19 13.61 8.70
CA GLY A 86 10.56 13.23 8.36
C GLY A 86 11.27 12.35 9.40
N SER A 87 10.55 11.73 10.35
CA SER A 87 11.19 10.91 11.39
C SER A 87 11.84 9.65 10.82
N VAL A 88 13.17 9.58 10.91
CA VAL A 88 13.96 8.40 10.52
C VAL A 88 13.59 7.18 11.36
N ILE A 89 13.27 7.35 12.65
CA ILE A 89 12.85 6.23 13.51
C ILE A 89 11.50 5.67 13.06
N ALA A 90 10.52 6.53 12.76
CA ALA A 90 9.22 6.06 12.28
C ALA A 90 9.37 5.33 10.94
N SER A 91 10.23 5.83 10.05
CA SER A 91 10.59 5.17 8.80
C SER A 91 11.18 3.78 9.03
N ALA A 92 12.23 3.68 9.84
CA ALA A 92 12.93 2.43 10.11
C ALA A 92 12.03 1.40 10.79
N VAL A 93 11.29 1.81 11.82
CA VAL A 93 10.36 0.93 12.55
C VAL A 93 9.25 0.45 11.62
N SER A 94 8.68 1.32 10.79
CA SER A 94 7.65 0.88 9.85
C SER A 94 8.18 -0.09 8.79
N ALA A 95 9.37 0.15 8.25
CA ALA A 95 9.99 -0.76 7.29
C ALA A 95 10.26 -2.13 7.93
N LEU A 96 10.81 -2.14 9.15
CA LEU A 96 11.04 -3.36 9.93
C LEU A 96 9.74 -4.10 10.23
N LEU A 97 8.67 -3.41 10.63
CA LEU A 97 7.38 -4.05 10.91
C LEU A 97 6.79 -4.78 9.68
N VAL A 98 6.97 -4.23 8.48
CA VAL A 98 6.54 -4.88 7.24
C VAL A 98 7.46 -6.06 6.90
N ALA A 99 8.78 -5.88 6.99
CA ALA A 99 9.76 -6.92 6.68
C ALA A 99 9.71 -8.10 7.67
N SER A 100 9.39 -7.85 8.94
CA SER A 100 9.29 -8.88 9.97
C SER A 100 7.96 -9.63 9.97
N MET A 101 7.06 -9.37 9.03
CA MET A 101 5.74 -9.98 9.01
C MET A 101 5.78 -11.39 8.37
N PRO A 102 5.65 -12.48 9.15
CA PRO A 102 5.91 -13.83 8.64
C PRO A 102 4.98 -14.23 7.50
N PHE A 103 3.71 -13.84 7.58
CA PHE A 103 2.72 -14.13 6.54
C PHE A 103 3.05 -13.41 5.22
N ALA A 104 3.47 -12.15 5.28
CA ALA A 104 3.91 -11.39 4.12
C ALA A 104 5.12 -12.05 3.44
N MET A 105 6.12 -12.44 4.25
CA MET A 105 7.33 -13.08 3.74
C MET A 105 7.05 -14.49 3.18
N ALA A 106 6.09 -15.22 3.76
CA ALA A 106 5.63 -16.49 3.21
C ALA A 106 5.01 -16.30 1.82
N GLU A 107 4.09 -15.35 1.63
CA GLU A 107 3.48 -15.04 0.32
C GLU A 107 4.54 -14.64 -0.72
N ALA A 108 5.52 -13.83 -0.32
CA ALA A 108 6.65 -13.46 -1.17
C ALA A 108 7.48 -14.68 -1.61
N SER A 109 7.74 -15.59 -0.67
CA SER A 109 8.52 -16.80 -0.91
C SER A 109 7.76 -17.84 -1.75
N MET A 110 6.43 -17.79 -1.73
CA MET A 110 5.54 -18.62 -2.53
C MET A 110 5.32 -18.10 -3.96
N GLY A 111 5.92 -16.96 -4.33
CA GLY A 111 5.86 -16.41 -5.69
C GLY A 111 4.54 -15.70 -6.04
N LEU A 112 3.87 -15.13 -5.05
CA LEU A 112 2.60 -14.42 -5.22
C LEU A 112 2.77 -12.90 -5.35
N GLU A 113 1.82 -12.26 -6.02
CA GLU A 113 1.85 -10.83 -6.35
C GLU A 113 1.54 -9.88 -5.17
N THR A 114 1.17 -10.44 -4.00
CA THR A 114 0.57 -9.69 -2.90
C THR A 114 1.46 -8.56 -2.36
N LEU A 115 2.77 -8.76 -2.26
CA LEU A 115 3.69 -7.70 -1.80
C LEU A 115 4.00 -6.67 -2.88
N LEU A 116 3.98 -7.05 -4.16
CA LEU A 116 4.11 -6.09 -5.25
C LEU A 116 2.89 -5.16 -5.28
N PHE A 117 1.69 -5.73 -5.12
CA PHE A 117 0.46 -4.96 -4.95
C PHE A 117 0.55 -4.02 -3.73
N THR A 118 1.01 -4.54 -2.59
CA THR A 118 1.17 -3.75 -1.37
C THR A 118 2.11 -2.57 -1.57
N PHE A 119 3.24 -2.79 -2.25
CA PHE A 119 4.16 -1.72 -2.64
C PHE A 119 3.45 -0.64 -3.45
N PHE A 120 2.75 -1.00 -4.53
CA PHE A 120 2.05 -0.04 -5.40
C PHE A 120 0.98 0.77 -4.66
N VAL A 121 0.23 0.13 -3.76
CA VAL A 121 -0.76 0.82 -2.93
C VAL A 121 -0.09 1.84 -2.01
N ILE A 122 0.94 1.44 -1.25
CA ILE A 122 1.59 2.35 -0.30
C ILE A 122 2.24 3.53 -1.03
N ILE A 123 2.96 3.26 -2.13
CA ILE A 123 3.65 4.32 -2.85
C ILE A 123 2.66 5.26 -3.55
N ALA A 124 1.53 4.75 -4.06
CA ALA A 124 0.44 5.58 -4.57
C ALA A 124 -0.09 6.54 -3.51
N PHE A 125 -0.35 6.05 -2.28
CA PHE A 125 -0.77 6.89 -1.15
C PHE A 125 0.29 7.93 -0.78
N ALA A 126 1.56 7.52 -0.65
CA ALA A 126 2.65 8.42 -0.34
C ALA A 126 2.76 9.55 -1.38
N ARG A 127 2.64 9.20 -2.68
CA ARG A 127 2.62 10.15 -3.78
C ARG A 127 1.41 11.09 -3.73
N CYS A 128 0.22 10.59 -3.44
CA CYS A 128 -0.97 11.43 -3.28
C CYS A 128 -0.80 12.46 -2.15
N ILE A 129 -0.20 12.07 -1.02
CA ILE A 129 0.08 12.98 0.10
C ILE A 129 1.09 14.05 -0.30
N GLU A 130 2.20 13.66 -0.91
CA GLU A 130 3.23 14.60 -1.37
C GLU A 130 2.69 15.60 -2.40
N GLU A 131 1.87 15.12 -3.35
CA GLU A 131 1.22 15.95 -4.37
C GLU A 131 0.20 16.92 -3.76
N GLY A 132 -0.51 16.50 -2.71
CA GLY A 132 -1.43 17.38 -1.97
C GLY A 132 -0.72 18.39 -1.07
N GLN A 133 0.51 18.11 -0.64
CA GLN A 133 1.34 19.04 0.13
C GLN A 133 2.03 20.09 -0.75
N ASP A 134 2.33 19.73 -2.00
CA ASP A 134 3.04 20.57 -2.97
C ASP A 134 2.34 20.50 -4.34
N LEU A 135 1.47 21.48 -4.59
CA LEU A 135 0.67 21.57 -5.83
C LEU A 135 1.52 21.79 -7.09
N SER A 136 2.81 22.12 -6.97
CA SER A 136 3.72 22.17 -8.13
C SER A 136 4.02 20.77 -8.68
N ARG A 137 3.86 19.73 -7.87
CA ARG A 137 4.04 18.35 -8.28
C ARG A 137 2.90 17.92 -9.20
N LYS A 138 3.24 17.14 -10.21
CA LYS A 138 2.28 16.60 -11.17
C LYS A 138 1.68 15.29 -10.66
N GLY A 139 0.39 15.08 -10.95
CA GLY A 139 -0.39 13.92 -10.45
C GLY A 139 -0.17 12.61 -11.22
N TYR A 140 0.62 12.61 -12.30
CA TYR A 140 0.78 11.42 -13.14
C TYR A 140 1.46 10.24 -12.41
N LEU A 141 2.35 10.50 -11.44
CA LEU A 141 3.05 9.43 -10.72
C LEU A 141 2.10 8.64 -9.81
N SER A 142 1.29 9.32 -9.00
CA SER A 142 0.25 8.64 -8.21
C SER A 142 -0.72 7.87 -9.11
N GLY A 143 -1.15 8.46 -10.23
CA GLY A 143 -2.00 7.80 -11.22
C GLY A 143 -1.37 6.53 -11.80
N ALA A 144 -0.08 6.55 -12.12
CA ALA A 144 0.66 5.39 -12.62
C ALA A 144 0.78 4.28 -11.57
N PHE A 145 1.10 4.61 -10.32
CA PHE A 145 1.18 3.63 -9.24
C PHE A 145 -0.19 3.04 -8.89
N MET A 146 -1.25 3.84 -8.92
CA MET A 146 -2.63 3.36 -8.78
C MET A 146 -2.98 2.36 -9.89
N ALA A 147 -2.63 2.67 -11.14
CA ALA A 147 -2.86 1.78 -12.27
C ALA A 147 -2.10 0.46 -12.13
N MET A 148 -0.80 0.52 -11.81
CA MET A 148 0.01 -0.68 -11.59
C MET A 148 -0.55 -1.54 -10.44
N GLY A 149 -1.04 -0.92 -9.36
CA GLY A 149 -1.75 -1.61 -8.29
C GLY A 149 -3.01 -2.34 -8.78
N ALA A 150 -3.87 -1.65 -9.53
CA ALA A 150 -5.11 -2.20 -10.08
C ALA A 150 -4.90 -3.31 -11.13
N LEU A 151 -3.80 -3.24 -11.90
CA LEU A 151 -3.40 -4.28 -12.84
C LEU A 151 -2.70 -5.47 -12.17
N THR A 152 -2.11 -5.26 -10.99
CA THR A 152 -1.54 -6.35 -10.19
C THR A 152 -2.63 -7.13 -9.48
N ARG A 153 -3.67 -6.45 -8.97
CA ARG A 153 -4.80 -7.07 -8.28
C ARG A 153 -6.07 -6.21 -8.38
N PRO A 154 -7.27 -6.81 -8.54
CA PRO A 154 -8.52 -6.06 -8.71
C PRO A 154 -8.89 -5.19 -7.51
N GLU A 155 -8.39 -5.50 -6.31
CA GLU A 155 -8.59 -4.67 -5.12
C GLU A 155 -7.96 -3.27 -5.26
N GLY A 156 -7.02 -3.09 -6.19
CA GLY A 156 -6.45 -1.78 -6.53
C GLY A 156 -7.49 -0.81 -7.10
N TYR A 157 -8.53 -1.29 -7.80
CA TYR A 157 -9.65 -0.44 -8.21
C TYR A 157 -10.42 0.10 -7.01
N GLY A 158 -10.59 -0.72 -5.96
CA GLY A 158 -11.19 -0.30 -4.69
C GLY A 158 -10.39 0.79 -3.98
N VAL A 159 -9.07 0.65 -3.94
CA VAL A 159 -8.17 1.68 -3.42
C VAL A 159 -8.25 2.96 -4.26
N ALA A 160 -8.34 2.85 -5.59
CA ALA A 160 -8.51 4.01 -6.44
C ALA A 160 -9.83 4.74 -6.15
N LEU A 161 -10.96 4.03 -6.03
CA LEU A 161 -12.24 4.62 -5.66
C LEU A 161 -12.18 5.35 -4.31
N PHE A 162 -11.42 4.83 -3.34
CA PHE A 162 -11.19 5.53 -2.08
C PHE A 162 -10.44 6.86 -2.26
N ILE A 163 -9.37 6.85 -3.06
CA ILE A 163 -8.60 8.06 -3.39
C ILE A 163 -9.47 9.06 -4.18
N LEU A 164 -10.34 8.58 -5.07
CA LEU A 164 -11.29 9.42 -5.79
C LEU A 164 -12.20 10.20 -4.83
N GLY A 165 -12.70 9.54 -3.78
CA GLY A 165 -13.50 10.20 -2.75
C GLY A 165 -12.73 11.32 -2.03
N ILE A 166 -11.44 11.11 -1.75
CA ILE A 166 -10.56 12.13 -1.17
C ILE A 166 -10.36 13.29 -2.16
N ASP A 167 -10.09 13.00 -3.43
CA ASP A 167 -9.80 13.99 -4.46
C ASP A 167 -11.01 14.86 -4.79
N LEU A 168 -12.20 14.26 -4.92
CA LEU A 168 -13.45 14.99 -5.12
C LEU A 168 -13.74 15.91 -3.94
N TRP A 169 -13.50 15.44 -2.71
CA TRP A 169 -13.67 16.25 -1.52
C TRP A 169 -12.68 17.43 -1.49
N GLN A 170 -11.42 17.23 -1.89
CA GLN A 170 -10.44 18.31 -2.03
C GLN A 170 -10.89 19.33 -3.08
N LEU A 171 -11.38 18.87 -4.23
CA LEU A 171 -11.85 19.73 -5.31
C LEU A 171 -13.00 20.64 -4.84
N ILE A 172 -14.00 20.08 -4.15
CA ILE A 172 -15.14 20.82 -3.58
C ILE A 172 -14.66 21.89 -2.57
N ARG A 173 -13.57 21.64 -1.84
CA ARG A 173 -13.01 22.56 -0.83
C ARG A 173 -12.06 23.61 -1.38
N SER A 174 -11.62 23.48 -2.63
CA SER A 174 -10.43 24.18 -3.14
C SER A 174 -10.69 25.54 -3.79
N ASP A 175 -11.88 26.13 -3.63
CA ASP A 175 -12.29 27.41 -4.25
C ASP A 175 -11.87 27.54 -5.73
N GLY A 176 -11.93 26.44 -6.48
CA GLY A 176 -11.66 26.44 -7.92
C GLY A 176 -10.17 26.49 -8.32
N SER A 177 -9.23 26.10 -7.46
CA SER A 177 -7.79 26.03 -7.79
C SER A 177 -7.52 25.26 -9.10
N ALA A 178 -7.13 25.99 -10.15
CA ALA A 178 -6.82 25.40 -11.46
C ALA A 178 -5.61 24.45 -11.39
N VAL A 179 -4.66 24.72 -10.49
CA VAL A 179 -3.47 23.88 -10.30
C VAL A 179 -3.86 22.51 -9.73
N LEU A 180 -4.69 22.49 -8.68
CA LEU A 180 -5.21 21.24 -8.12
C LEU A 180 -6.02 20.49 -9.18
N ARG A 181 -6.91 21.17 -9.90
CA ARG A 181 -7.71 20.55 -10.96
C ARG A 181 -6.83 19.88 -12.02
N ASN A 182 -5.78 20.55 -12.49
CA ASN A 182 -4.87 19.99 -13.48
C ASN A 182 -4.08 18.80 -12.93
N GLN A 183 -3.64 18.86 -11.67
CA GLN A 183 -2.96 17.75 -11.01
C GLN A 183 -3.88 16.51 -10.91
N LEU A 184 -5.14 16.70 -10.50
CA LEU A 184 -6.13 15.62 -10.42
C LEU A 184 -6.48 15.06 -11.80
N ILE A 185 -6.66 15.91 -12.82
CA ILE A 185 -6.88 15.47 -14.20
C ILE A 185 -5.72 14.58 -14.65
N GLN A 186 -4.47 14.99 -14.44
CA GLN A 186 -3.31 14.16 -14.81
C GLN A 186 -3.33 12.78 -14.12
N ARG A 187 -3.61 12.75 -12.81
CA ARG A 187 -3.71 11.50 -12.03
C ARG A 187 -4.76 10.56 -12.62
N TRP A 188 -5.97 11.07 -12.80
CA TRP A 188 -7.11 10.28 -13.24
C TRP A 188 -7.06 9.94 -14.73
N CYS A 189 -6.44 10.78 -15.56
CA CYS A 189 -6.14 10.44 -16.95
C CYS A 189 -5.15 9.29 -17.04
N VAL A 190 -4.05 9.32 -16.29
CA VAL A 190 -3.06 8.22 -16.33
C VAL A 190 -3.67 6.92 -15.81
N PHE A 191 -4.37 6.97 -14.68
CA PHE A 191 -5.08 5.82 -14.13
C PHE A 191 -6.14 5.29 -15.10
N GLY A 192 -6.95 6.18 -15.66
CA GLY A 192 -8.03 5.89 -16.59
C GLY A 192 -7.52 5.29 -17.89
N ILE A 193 -6.50 5.86 -18.52
CA ILE A 193 -5.90 5.33 -19.75
C ILE A 193 -5.40 3.91 -19.53
N ALA A 194 -4.64 3.65 -18.47
CA ALA A 194 -4.12 2.31 -18.20
C ALA A 194 -5.25 1.30 -17.92
N SER A 195 -6.22 1.69 -17.07
CA SER A 195 -7.35 0.83 -16.70
C SER A 195 -8.26 0.53 -17.90
N LEU A 196 -8.62 1.55 -18.67
CA LEU A 196 -9.45 1.42 -19.87
C LEU A 196 -8.73 0.66 -20.96
N SER A 197 -7.42 0.83 -21.13
CA SER A 197 -6.62 0.05 -22.09
C SER A 197 -6.63 -1.43 -21.73
N HIS A 198 -6.51 -1.77 -20.44
CA HIS A 198 -6.59 -3.16 -20.00
C HIS A 198 -8.01 -3.73 -20.15
N LEU A 199 -9.05 -2.95 -19.84
CA LEU A 199 -10.44 -3.35 -20.07
C LEU A 199 -10.74 -3.56 -21.55
N PHE A 200 -10.26 -2.66 -22.40
CA PHE A 200 -10.38 -2.77 -23.85
C PHE A 200 -9.65 -4.02 -24.36
N PHE A 201 -8.40 -4.22 -23.96
CA PHE A 201 -7.66 -5.45 -24.26
C PHE A 201 -8.47 -6.68 -23.83
N ARG A 202 -8.99 -6.70 -22.61
CA ARG A 202 -9.76 -7.83 -22.09
C ARG A 202 -11.01 -8.11 -22.91
N TYR A 203 -11.78 -7.08 -23.24
CA TYR A 203 -13.00 -7.20 -24.03
C TYR A 203 -12.72 -7.74 -25.44
N PHE A 204 -11.74 -7.19 -26.14
CA PHE A 204 -11.39 -7.62 -27.50
C PHE A 204 -10.68 -8.98 -27.54
N TYR A 205 -9.91 -9.30 -26.52
CA TYR A 205 -9.11 -10.52 -26.47
C TYR A 205 -9.92 -11.73 -25.97
N TYR A 206 -10.73 -11.57 -24.92
CA TYR A 206 -11.49 -12.66 -24.28
C TYR A 206 -13.00 -12.63 -24.56
N GLY A 207 -13.54 -11.50 -25.04
CA GLY A 207 -14.98 -11.36 -25.34
C GLY A 207 -15.85 -11.01 -24.13
N ASP A 208 -15.28 -10.79 -22.94
CA ASP A 208 -16.00 -10.42 -21.72
C ASP A 208 -15.32 -9.23 -21.02
N ILE A 209 -16.10 -8.45 -20.28
CA ILE A 209 -15.63 -7.34 -19.45
C ILE A 209 -15.25 -7.84 -18.06
N VAL A 210 -15.74 -8.99 -17.59
CA VAL A 210 -15.49 -9.53 -16.25
C VAL A 210 -14.69 -10.84 -16.37
N PRO A 211 -13.68 -11.09 -15.50
CA PRO A 211 -12.90 -12.32 -15.59
C PRO A 211 -13.75 -13.55 -15.27
N ASN A 212 -13.52 -14.65 -15.98
CA ASN A 212 -14.24 -15.91 -15.74
C ASN A 212 -14.08 -16.43 -14.30
N THR A 213 -12.99 -16.06 -13.63
CA THR A 213 -12.77 -16.38 -12.21
C THR A 213 -13.82 -15.76 -11.28
N PHE A 214 -14.42 -14.62 -11.66
CA PHE A 214 -15.54 -14.02 -10.93
C PHE A 214 -16.80 -14.88 -11.11
N HIS A 215 -17.13 -15.23 -12.36
CA HIS A 215 -18.29 -16.06 -12.67
C HIS A 215 -18.24 -17.43 -11.97
N ALA A 216 -17.06 -18.05 -11.92
CA ALA A 216 -16.86 -19.34 -11.25
C ALA A 216 -16.98 -19.26 -9.72
N LYS A 217 -16.75 -18.09 -9.11
CA LYS A 217 -16.71 -17.93 -7.64
C LYS A 217 -17.97 -17.29 -7.06
N VAL A 218 -18.77 -16.60 -7.86
CA VAL A 218 -20.02 -16.00 -7.41
C VAL A 218 -21.16 -17.00 -7.55
N GLY A 219 -21.20 -17.97 -6.64
CA GLY A 219 -22.45 -18.67 -6.35
C GLY A 219 -23.38 -17.71 -5.64
N GLY A 220 -24.26 -17.00 -6.35
CA GLY A 220 -25.18 -16.02 -5.76
C GLY A 220 -26.10 -16.60 -4.67
N GLY A 221 -26.77 -15.72 -3.91
CA GLY A 221 -27.82 -16.09 -2.94
C GLY A 221 -27.51 -15.79 -1.47
N ILE A 222 -28.51 -15.99 -0.61
CA ILE A 222 -28.47 -15.73 0.85
C ILE A 222 -27.35 -16.53 1.55
N ASN A 223 -27.07 -17.75 1.08
CA ASN A 223 -26.01 -18.59 1.61
C ASN A 223 -24.60 -17.99 1.42
N SER A 224 -24.42 -17.12 0.41
CA SER A 224 -23.16 -16.38 0.23
C SER A 224 -23.00 -15.24 1.24
N LEU A 225 -24.09 -14.60 1.66
CA LEU A 225 -24.07 -13.60 2.72
C LEU A 225 -23.75 -14.25 4.08
N GLU A 226 -24.35 -15.40 4.37
CA GLU A 226 -24.07 -16.13 5.61
C GLU A 226 -22.61 -16.62 5.68
N ARG A 227 -22.08 -17.13 4.56
CA ARG A 227 -20.64 -17.45 4.43
C ARG A 227 -19.80 -16.20 4.67
N GLY A 228 -20.12 -15.09 4.00
CA GLY A 228 -19.42 -13.81 4.18
C GLY A 228 -19.41 -13.33 5.63
N PHE A 229 -20.55 -13.45 6.33
CA PHE A 229 -20.67 -13.07 7.74
C PHE A 229 -19.87 -13.99 8.67
N ARG A 230 -19.96 -15.31 8.50
CA ARG A 230 -19.12 -16.27 9.27
C ARG A 230 -17.62 -16.02 9.03
N TYR A 231 -17.25 -15.69 7.80
CA TYR A 231 -15.89 -15.27 7.46
C TYR A 231 -15.49 -13.98 8.18
N LEU A 232 -16.36 -12.96 8.20
CA LEU A 232 -16.11 -11.69 8.88
C LEU A 232 -15.90 -11.88 10.39
N VAL A 233 -16.74 -12.69 11.05
CA VAL A 233 -16.63 -12.95 12.50
C VAL A 233 -15.31 -13.64 12.84
N LYS A 234 -14.98 -14.72 12.11
CA LYS A 234 -13.70 -15.44 12.29
C LYS A 234 -12.50 -14.54 12.00
N TYR A 235 -12.64 -13.67 11.02
CA TYR A 235 -11.61 -12.70 10.68
C TYR A 235 -11.39 -11.65 11.79
N ILE A 236 -12.47 -11.09 12.34
CA ILE A 236 -12.38 -10.13 13.46
C ILE A 236 -11.74 -10.79 14.68
N SER A 237 -12.07 -12.05 14.98
CA SER A 237 -11.44 -12.77 16.10
C SER A 237 -9.94 -12.98 15.90
N ASP A 238 -9.50 -13.28 14.68
CA ASP A 238 -8.08 -13.53 14.36
C ASP A 238 -7.24 -12.23 14.40
N VAL A 239 -7.87 -11.08 14.20
CA VAL A 239 -7.20 -9.77 14.04
C VAL A 239 -7.54 -8.80 15.18
N ILE A 240 -8.24 -9.26 16.23
CA ILE A 240 -8.87 -8.37 17.23
C ILE A 240 -7.87 -7.44 17.92
N LEU A 241 -6.67 -7.92 18.24
CA LEU A 241 -5.63 -7.10 18.86
C LEU A 241 -5.15 -6.00 17.92
N LEU A 242 -4.95 -6.33 16.64
CA LEU A 242 -4.58 -5.34 15.63
C LEU A 242 -5.72 -4.36 15.40
N ALA A 243 -6.97 -4.82 15.32
CA ALA A 243 -8.14 -3.96 15.22
C ALA A 243 -8.23 -3.00 16.42
N VAL A 244 -7.93 -3.46 17.63
CA VAL A 244 -7.87 -2.63 18.83
C VAL A 244 -6.74 -1.60 18.74
N PHE A 245 -5.51 -1.99 18.41
CA PHE A 245 -4.39 -1.04 18.26
C PHE A 245 -4.65 -0.02 17.14
N SER A 246 -5.34 -0.44 16.10
CA SER A 246 -5.74 0.38 14.96
C SER A 246 -6.84 1.37 15.33
N PHE A 247 -7.80 0.92 16.13
CA PHE A 247 -8.85 1.76 16.66
C PHE A 247 -8.29 2.77 17.67
N MET A 248 -7.36 2.34 18.52
CA MET A 248 -6.66 3.22 19.45
C MET A 248 -5.78 4.24 18.73
N SER A 249 -5.03 3.85 17.70
CA SER A 249 -4.22 4.77 16.90
C SER A 249 -5.11 5.73 16.11
N ALA A 250 -6.23 5.26 15.56
CA ALA A 250 -7.23 6.11 14.93
C ALA A 250 -7.84 7.11 15.92
N LEU A 251 -8.24 6.67 17.11
CA LEU A 251 -8.78 7.52 18.17
C LEU A 251 -7.74 8.58 18.61
N LEU A 252 -6.49 8.18 18.79
CA LEU A 252 -5.40 9.10 19.11
C LEU A 252 -5.14 10.10 17.99
N MET A 253 -5.22 9.69 16.72
CA MET A 253 -5.14 10.60 15.57
C MET A 253 -6.35 11.53 15.49
N LEU A 254 -7.55 11.08 15.87
CA LEU A 254 -8.75 11.93 15.98
C LEU A 254 -8.62 12.99 17.07
N ILE A 255 -7.88 12.70 18.14
CA ILE A 255 -7.68 13.61 19.28
C ILE A 255 -6.49 14.55 19.07
N LYS A 256 -5.37 14.05 18.53
CA LYS A 256 -4.09 14.78 18.44
C LYS A 256 -3.64 15.13 17.03
N GLY A 257 -4.20 14.48 16.00
CA GLY A 257 -3.80 14.68 14.62
C GLY A 257 -4.25 16.04 14.07
N SER A 258 -3.55 16.49 13.03
CA SER A 258 -3.95 17.68 12.25
C SER A 258 -5.34 17.49 11.64
N ARG A 259 -6.01 18.58 11.24
CA ARG A 259 -7.34 18.50 10.60
C ARG A 259 -7.37 17.59 9.37
N PHE A 260 -6.26 17.53 8.63
CA PHE A 260 -6.09 16.62 7.49
C PHE A 260 -5.97 15.16 7.95
N GLN A 261 -5.11 14.89 8.93
CA GLN A 261 -4.90 13.56 9.49
C GLN A 261 -6.18 12.96 10.08
N ARG A 262 -6.93 13.72 10.88
CA ARG A 262 -8.22 13.28 11.44
C ARG A 262 -9.19 12.81 10.37
N ARG A 263 -9.29 13.57 9.27
CA ARG A 263 -10.22 13.28 8.17
C ARG A 263 -9.79 12.07 7.36
N LEU A 264 -8.48 11.94 7.10
CA LEU A 264 -7.93 10.76 6.46
C LEU A 264 -8.21 9.50 7.29
N THR A 265 -8.05 9.58 8.61
CA THR A 265 -8.40 8.50 9.54
C THR A 265 -9.89 8.14 9.46
N ILE A 266 -10.81 9.12 9.49
CA ILE A 266 -12.26 8.85 9.38
C ILE A 266 -12.58 8.15 8.06
N LEU A 267 -12.12 8.70 6.94
CA LEU A 267 -12.37 8.14 5.62
C LEU A 267 -11.82 6.71 5.53
N PHE A 268 -10.60 6.49 6.00
CA PHE A 268 -9.98 5.16 6.02
C PHE A 268 -10.74 4.18 6.91
N THR A 269 -11.21 4.61 8.09
CA THR A 269 -12.03 3.76 8.97
C THR A 269 -13.37 3.41 8.32
N VAL A 270 -14.06 4.37 7.69
CA VAL A 270 -15.30 4.09 6.95
C VAL A 270 -15.05 3.13 5.80
N PHE A 271 -13.98 3.33 5.02
CA PHE A 271 -13.60 2.41 3.96
C PHE A 271 -13.33 1.00 4.49
N MET A 272 -12.58 0.88 5.59
CA MET A 272 -12.27 -0.42 6.21
C MET A 272 -13.49 -1.12 6.81
N ILE A 273 -14.53 -0.37 7.19
CA ILE A 273 -15.80 -0.93 7.67
C ILE A 273 -16.69 -1.33 6.49
N CYS A 274 -16.81 -0.50 5.45
CA CYS A 274 -17.74 -0.73 4.33
C CYS A 274 -17.20 -1.72 3.28
N TYR A 275 -15.90 -1.68 3.01
CA TYR A 275 -15.28 -2.48 1.94
C TYR A 275 -15.38 -4.01 2.13
N PRO A 276 -15.20 -4.57 3.35
CA PRO A 276 -15.43 -6.00 3.59
C PRO A 276 -16.85 -6.46 3.24
N TRP A 277 -17.85 -5.59 3.42
CA TRP A 277 -19.25 -5.91 3.13
C TRP A 277 -19.53 -5.92 1.63
N ILE A 278 -18.85 -5.07 0.88
CA ILE A 278 -19.01 -4.96 -0.59
C ILE A 278 -18.22 -6.06 -1.30
N CYS A 279 -17.03 -6.42 -0.80
CA CYS A 279 -16.09 -7.33 -1.46
C CYS A 279 -15.95 -8.71 -0.77
N GLY A 280 -16.99 -9.15 -0.04
CA GLY A 280 -17.02 -10.22 0.98
C GLY A 280 -16.43 -11.61 0.70
N LEU A 281 -15.67 -11.81 -0.39
CA LEU A 281 -15.05 -13.08 -0.77
C LEU A 281 -13.51 -13.02 -0.94
N CYS A 282 -12.87 -11.84 -1.05
CA CYS A 282 -11.41 -11.74 -1.36
C CYS A 282 -10.53 -11.15 -0.25
N TRP A 283 -11.12 -10.82 0.91
CA TRP A 283 -10.48 -10.00 1.94
C TRP A 283 -9.34 -10.68 2.72
N ARG A 284 -9.23 -12.02 2.69
CA ARG A 284 -8.25 -12.79 3.47
C ARG A 284 -6.79 -12.41 3.18
N ARG A 285 -6.46 -11.98 1.95
CA ARG A 285 -5.08 -11.62 1.56
C ARG A 285 -4.73 -10.13 1.77
N LEU A 286 -5.71 -9.22 1.82
CA LEU A 286 -5.41 -7.78 1.87
C LEU A 286 -5.19 -7.24 3.29
N GLN A 287 -5.88 -7.73 4.32
CA GLN A 287 -5.80 -7.10 5.65
C GLN A 287 -4.85 -7.75 6.66
N ALA A 288 -4.31 -8.94 6.37
CA ALA A 288 -2.99 -9.28 6.91
C ALA A 288 -1.95 -8.20 6.51
N HIS A 289 -2.23 -7.37 5.50
CA HIS A 289 -1.37 -6.32 5.00
C HIS A 289 -2.02 -4.95 5.09
N SER A 290 -2.34 -4.46 6.30
CA SER A 290 -2.61 -3.03 6.51
C SER A 290 -1.34 -2.30 7.01
N PRO A 291 -0.32 -2.10 6.15
CA PRO A 291 0.90 -1.39 6.51
C PRO A 291 0.56 0.05 6.94
N ILE A 292 -0.44 0.68 6.32
CA ILE A 292 -0.91 2.04 6.64
C ILE A 292 -1.33 2.18 8.11
N LEU A 293 -1.95 1.12 8.64
CA LEU A 293 -2.50 1.10 9.98
C LEU A 293 -1.42 0.87 11.04
N ARG A 294 -0.36 0.14 10.69
CA ARG A 294 0.83 -0.07 11.51
C ARG A 294 1.84 1.08 11.41
N ILE A 295 1.93 1.74 10.26
CA ILE A 295 2.63 3.01 10.08
C ILE A 295 2.08 4.06 11.07
N ALA A 296 0.77 4.12 11.25
CA ALA A 296 0.13 5.01 12.22
C ALA A 296 0.57 4.71 13.68
N ILE A 297 0.81 3.43 14.01
CA ILE A 297 1.31 3.01 15.34
C ILE A 297 2.80 3.40 15.50
N SER A 298 3.62 3.23 14.47
CA SER A 298 5.06 3.54 14.51
C SER A 298 5.35 5.04 14.72
N CYS A 299 4.51 5.92 14.18
CA CYS A 299 4.66 7.37 14.32
C CYS A 299 4.48 7.87 15.78
N HIS A 300 3.99 7.03 16.70
CA HIS A 300 3.63 7.42 18.06
C HIS A 300 4.80 7.44 19.07
N GLY A 301 5.94 6.81 18.74
CA GLY A 301 7.04 6.60 19.69
C GLY A 301 7.85 7.83 20.15
N ARG A 302 7.53 9.05 19.69
CA ARG A 302 8.32 10.26 20.00
C ARG A 302 7.57 11.49 20.50
N PHE A 303 6.26 11.43 20.74
CA PHE A 303 5.49 12.62 21.15
C PHE A 303 5.59 13.01 22.63
N PHE A 304 6.43 12.34 23.42
CA PHE A 304 6.81 12.78 24.76
C PHE A 304 8.14 13.55 24.72
N ARG A 305 8.12 14.82 24.27
CA ARG A 305 9.01 15.90 24.77
C ARG A 305 8.69 17.26 24.14
N PHE A 306 8.55 18.25 25.04
CA PHE A 306 8.51 19.72 24.87
C PHE A 306 7.31 20.30 24.08
N ARG A 307 6.25 20.83 24.74
CA ARG A 307 6.11 21.98 25.67
C ARG A 307 6.53 23.32 25.04
N SER A 308 5.50 24.14 24.79
CA SER A 308 5.44 25.59 24.95
C SER A 308 6.28 26.48 24.01
N CYS A 309 5.61 27.19 23.10
CA CYS A 309 5.82 28.62 22.93
C CYS A 309 4.56 29.27 22.35
N PHE A 310 3.88 30.01 23.22
CA PHE A 310 2.84 30.98 22.90
C PHE A 310 3.43 32.14 22.08
N CYS A 311 2.63 32.71 21.20
CA CYS A 311 2.90 33.96 20.47
C CYS A 311 2.94 35.17 21.42
N ILE A 312 3.86 36.13 21.23
CA ILE A 312 3.68 37.61 21.34
C ILE A 312 4.77 38.30 20.44
N PRO A 313 4.51 39.45 19.77
CA PRO A 313 5.35 40.04 18.72
C PRO A 313 6.30 41.19 19.16
N ILE A 314 7.29 41.46 18.30
CA ILE A 314 8.11 42.67 18.00
C ILE A 314 8.09 43.83 19.03
N GLU A 315 9.27 44.18 19.60
CA GLU A 315 9.88 45.54 19.53
C GLU A 315 11.25 45.70 20.25
N GLN A 316 12.15 46.45 19.58
CA GLN A 316 13.21 47.37 20.05
C GLN A 316 14.51 46.93 20.78
N ARG A 317 15.63 47.23 20.06
CA ARG A 317 16.87 47.98 20.43
C ARG A 317 17.75 47.58 21.64
N LYS A 318 19.07 47.61 21.32
CA LYS A 318 20.25 48.16 22.02
C LYS A 318 21.15 47.22 22.87
N THR A 319 22.36 46.99 22.31
CA THR A 319 23.74 47.22 22.84
C THR A 319 24.21 46.61 24.18
N VAL A 320 25.54 46.41 24.23
CA VAL A 320 26.45 46.25 25.40
C VAL A 320 26.76 44.77 25.73
N GLU A 321 27.86 44.21 25.23
CA GLU A 321 29.28 44.23 25.68
C GLU A 321 29.64 42.94 26.44
N ASP A 322 30.78 42.38 26.02
CA ASP A 322 31.85 41.76 26.80
C ASP A 322 31.63 40.58 27.75
N GLY A 323 32.56 39.63 27.69
CA GLY A 323 32.87 38.77 28.84
C GLY A 323 33.46 37.40 28.52
N CYS A 324 34.78 37.36 28.28
CA CYS A 324 35.63 36.16 28.33
C CYS A 324 35.49 35.34 29.62
N PHE A 325 35.81 34.03 29.51
CA PHE A 325 36.65 33.16 30.38
C PHE A 325 36.05 31.72 30.43
N SER A 326 36.63 30.72 29.73
CA SER A 326 37.59 29.70 30.24
C SER A 326 37.44 29.36 31.73
N SER A 327 37.41 28.12 32.23
CA SER A 327 38.20 26.94 31.86
C SER A 327 37.77 25.69 32.67
N SER A 328 38.24 24.53 32.18
CA SER A 328 38.75 23.36 32.94
C SER A 328 37.86 22.56 33.90
N GLY A 329 37.89 21.24 33.71
CA GLY A 329 37.55 20.27 34.76
C GLY A 329 37.42 18.86 34.19
N ALA A 330 38.55 18.18 34.00
CA ALA A 330 38.60 16.74 33.76
C ALA A 330 37.98 15.97 34.94
N ASP A 331 37.30 14.85 34.68
CA ASP A 331 37.79 13.57 35.19
C ASP A 331 36.99 12.35 34.70
N SER A 332 37.78 11.30 34.54
CA SER A 332 37.50 9.96 34.06
C SER A 332 36.58 9.12 34.98
N CYS A 333 35.81 8.20 34.40
CA CYS A 333 35.69 6.85 34.97
C CYS A 333 35.18 5.82 33.94
N SER A 334 35.84 4.69 33.97
CA SER A 334 35.88 3.58 33.01
C SER A 334 34.78 2.53 33.17
N ALA A 335 34.46 1.90 32.03
CA ALA A 335 34.20 0.48 31.82
C ALA A 335 33.30 -0.30 32.82
N HIS A 336 32.21 -0.87 32.29
CA HIS A 336 31.98 -2.30 32.43
C HIS A 336 31.22 -2.84 31.20
N ARG A 337 31.80 -3.91 30.64
CA ARG A 337 31.37 -4.69 29.49
C ARG A 337 30.88 -6.04 30.02
N LEU A 338 30.04 -6.71 29.21
CA LEU A 338 29.62 -8.13 29.26
C LEU A 338 28.39 -8.41 30.13
N TRP A 339 27.28 -8.79 29.50
CA TRP A 339 27.01 -10.17 29.04
C TRP A 339 26.36 -10.15 27.65
#